data_AF-A0AAE3GQZ0-F1
#
_entry.id   AF-A0AAE3GQZ0-F1
#
_cell.length_a   1.000
_cell.length_b   1.000
_cell.length_c   1.000
_cell.angle_alpha   90.00
_cell.angle_beta   90.00
_cell.angle_gamma   90.00
#
_symmetry.space_group_name_H-M   'P 1'
#
loop_
_entity.id
_entity.type
_entity.pdbx_description
1 polymer ?
#
loop_
_entity_poly.entity_id
_entity_poly.type
_entity_poly.pdbx_seq_one_letter_code
_entity_poly.pdbx_strand_id
1 'polypeptide(L)'
;MNKVSKIIKIALAFLFAFVLSFNLVVERAMATGEFSQTCEDIYIDDPYLVATCEKADGVTKENSDINLNEYIGAKDGILSWGGKYFADTCDDIALAQSLATKELLLTAQCKKADGIEQSDIELDAHIANIDGSLTYE
;
A
#
# COMPACT_ATOMS: atom_id res chain seq x y z
N MET A 1 38.67 -38.80 23.66
CA MET A 1 38.30 -38.09 22.41
C MET A 1 36.80 -38.08 22.07
N ASN A 2 35.93 -38.79 22.82
CA ASN A 2 34.54 -39.03 22.36
C ASN A 2 33.53 -37.98 22.84
N LYS A 3 33.84 -37.21 23.89
CA LYS A 3 32.97 -36.14 24.42
C LYS A 3 33.05 -34.86 23.57
N VAL A 4 34.25 -34.45 23.16
CA VAL A 4 34.47 -33.23 22.35
C VAL A 4 33.84 -33.37 20.96
N SER A 5 33.96 -34.53 20.32
CA SER A 5 33.28 -34.82 19.04
C SER A 5 31.75 -34.79 19.15
N LYS A 6 31.19 -35.26 20.27
CA LYS A 6 29.74 -35.18 20.54
C LYS A 6 29.29 -33.73 20.75
N ILE A 7 30.06 -32.93 21.48
CA ILE A 7 29.76 -31.51 21.73
C ILE A 7 29.81 -30.71 20.41
N ILE A 8 30.80 -30.95 19.56
CA ILE A 8 30.92 -30.29 18.25
C ILE A 8 29.74 -30.67 17.34
N LYS A 9 29.32 -31.94 17.32
CA LYS A 9 28.16 -32.38 16.53
C LYS A 9 26.85 -31.77 17.02
N ILE A 10 26.68 -31.64 18.34
CA ILE A 10 25.52 -30.97 18.95
C ILE A 10 25.53 -29.49 18.58
N ALA A 11 26.67 -28.80 18.70
CA ALA A 11 26.81 -27.38 18.35
C ALA A 11 26.56 -27.13 16.85
N LEU A 12 27.04 -28.01 15.96
CA LEU A 12 26.75 -27.92 14.52
C LEU A 12 25.27 -28.14 14.20
N ALA A 13 24.60 -29.08 14.88
CA ALA A 13 23.17 -29.32 14.69
C ALA A 13 22.33 -28.12 15.15
N PHE A 14 22.71 -27.46 16.25
CA PHE A 14 22.07 -26.23 16.69
C PHE A 14 22.34 -25.05 15.73
N LEU A 15 23.55 -24.93 15.19
CA LEU A 15 23.88 -23.90 14.20
C LEU A 15 23.07 -24.07 12.91
N PHE A 16 22.88 -25.32 12.45
CA PHE A 16 22.09 -25.61 11.25
C PHE A 16 20.59 -25.36 11.47
N ALA A 17 20.04 -25.71 12.64
CA ALA A 17 18.67 -25.37 13.00
C ALA A 17 18.45 -23.86 13.10
N PHE A 18 19.44 -23.12 13.61
CA PHE A 18 19.39 -21.66 13.71
C PHE A 18 19.41 -20.98 12.33
N VAL A 19 20.24 -21.46 11.38
CA VAL A 19 20.30 -20.92 10.01
C VAL A 19 19.04 -21.24 9.19
N LEU A 20 18.41 -22.40 9.42
CA LEU A 20 17.12 -22.74 8.80
C LEU A 20 15.97 -21.87 9.35
N SER A 21 16.03 -21.42 10.61
CA SER A 21 15.04 -20.48 11.16
C SER A 21 15.18 -19.04 10.67
N PHE A 22 16.29 -18.63 10.05
CA PHE A 22 16.41 -17.30 9.42
C PHE A 22 15.96 -17.27 7.95
N ASN A 23 15.65 -18.43 7.37
CA ASN A 23 14.97 -18.52 6.07
C ASN A 23 13.46 -18.76 6.23
N LEU A 24 12.95 -18.67 7.47
CA LEU A 24 11.51 -18.65 7.72
C LEU A 24 11.00 -17.31 7.20
N VAL A 25 10.57 -17.31 5.94
CA VAL A 25 9.41 -16.61 5.44
C VAL A 25 9.25 -15.23 6.07
N VAL A 26 9.74 -14.19 5.38
CA VAL A 26 9.13 -12.87 5.53
C VAL A 26 7.72 -13.01 4.97
N GLU A 27 6.83 -13.56 5.77
CA GLU A 27 5.40 -13.44 5.58
C GLU A 27 5.16 -11.94 5.76
N ARG A 28 5.11 -11.21 4.65
CA ARG A 28 4.50 -9.87 4.62
C ARG A 28 3.00 -10.06 4.87
N ALA A 29 2.65 -10.51 6.08
CA ALA A 29 1.30 -10.69 6.55
C ALA A 29 1.04 -9.61 7.60
N MET A 30 1.05 -8.37 7.12
CA MET A 30 0.29 -7.25 7.67
C MET A 30 -0.14 -6.45 6.43
N ALA A 31 -1.21 -6.87 5.76
CA ALA A 31 -1.81 -6.02 4.74
C ALA A 31 -2.54 -4.89 5.46
N THR A 32 -1.94 -3.71 5.48
CA THR A 32 -2.65 -2.42 5.51
C THR A 32 -1.85 -1.46 4.62
N GLY A 33 -2.29 -1.38 3.36
CA GLY A 33 -1.74 -0.58 2.26
C GLY A 33 -0.22 -0.62 2.01
N GLU A 34 0.28 0.25 1.12
CA GLU A 34 1.63 0.28 0.47
C GLU A 34 1.70 -0.26 -0.98
N PHE A 35 0.61 -0.16 -1.74
CA PHE A 35 0.61 -0.57 -3.16
C PHE A 35 1.71 0.13 -3.97
N SER A 36 2.06 1.39 -3.65
CA SER A 36 3.01 2.19 -4.42
C SER A 36 4.43 1.58 -4.47
N GLN A 37 4.77 0.67 -3.55
CA GLN A 37 6.06 -0.02 -3.54
C GLN A 37 6.17 -1.11 -4.61
N THR A 38 5.04 -1.63 -5.10
CA THR A 38 4.98 -2.79 -6.00
C THR A 38 4.13 -2.52 -7.23
N CYS A 39 3.73 -1.27 -7.44
CA CYS A 39 3.03 -0.82 -8.63
C CYS A 39 3.79 0.34 -9.29
N GLU A 40 3.63 0.45 -10.60
CA GLU A 40 4.20 1.50 -11.44
C GLU A 40 3.12 2.13 -12.32
N ASP A 41 3.50 3.18 -13.05
CA ASP A 41 2.60 3.93 -13.93
C ASP A 41 1.29 4.34 -13.23
N ILE A 42 1.42 4.85 -12.00
CA ILE A 42 0.30 5.19 -11.13
C ILE A 42 -0.29 6.54 -11.58
N TYR A 43 -1.59 6.59 -11.86
CA TYR A 43 -2.30 7.81 -12.23
C TYR A 43 -3.77 7.78 -11.79
N ILE A 44 -4.42 8.95 -11.87
CA ILE A 44 -5.85 9.12 -11.59
C ILE A 44 -6.59 9.26 -12.92
N ASP A 45 -7.58 8.41 -13.13
CA ASP A 45 -8.64 8.53 -14.15
C ASP A 45 -9.96 8.71 -13.41
N ASP A 46 -10.16 9.91 -12.87
CA ASP A 46 -11.16 10.26 -11.86
C ASP A 46 -12.54 9.58 -12.10
N PRO A 47 -13.08 8.81 -11.12
CA PRO A 47 -12.62 8.60 -9.73
C PRO A 47 -11.73 7.37 -9.52
N TYR A 48 -11.13 6.83 -10.58
CA TYR A 48 -10.33 5.61 -10.49
C TYR A 48 -8.86 5.93 -10.24
N LEU A 49 -8.26 5.19 -9.31
CA LEU A 49 -6.81 5.03 -9.24
C LEU A 49 -6.42 3.87 -10.14
N VAL A 50 -5.51 4.11 -11.07
CA VAL A 50 -5.04 3.11 -12.03
C VAL A 50 -3.54 2.91 -11.86
N ALA A 51 -3.10 1.66 -11.91
CA ALA A 51 -1.68 1.31 -11.83
C ALA A 51 -1.37 -0.03 -12.52
N THR A 52 -0.09 -0.26 -12.79
CA THR A 52 0.45 -1.56 -13.22
C THR A 52 1.16 -2.22 -12.04
N CYS A 53 0.61 -3.32 -11.52
CA CYS A 53 1.01 -3.90 -10.25
C CYS A 53 1.68 -5.28 -10.39
N GLU A 54 2.71 -5.54 -9.59
CA GLU A 54 3.40 -6.84 -9.54
C GLU A 54 2.50 -7.93 -8.94
N LYS A 55 2.52 -9.12 -9.55
CA LYS A 55 1.89 -10.33 -9.02
C LYS A 55 2.73 -10.97 -7.93
N ALA A 56 2.16 -11.95 -7.24
CA ALA A 56 2.83 -12.70 -6.17
C ALA A 56 4.09 -13.46 -6.65
N ASP A 57 4.24 -13.70 -7.95
CA ASP A 57 5.45 -14.29 -8.53
C ASP A 57 6.65 -13.30 -8.61
N GLY A 58 6.41 -12.01 -8.38
CA GLY A 58 7.43 -10.95 -8.40
C GLY A 58 8.00 -10.62 -9.77
N VAL A 59 7.42 -11.14 -10.85
CA VAL A 59 7.91 -10.97 -12.23
C VAL A 59 6.81 -10.50 -13.16
N THR A 60 5.63 -11.09 -13.03
CA THR A 60 4.46 -10.73 -13.83
C THR A 60 3.84 -9.45 -13.29
N LYS A 61 3.38 -8.60 -14.19
CA LYS A 61 2.62 -7.40 -13.84
C LYS A 61 1.23 -7.43 -14.46
N GLU A 62 0.27 -6.81 -13.81
CA GLU A 62 -1.12 -6.70 -14.26
C GLU A 62 -1.60 -5.26 -14.10
N ASN A 63 -2.35 -4.78 -15.09
CA ASN A 63 -3.02 -3.49 -14.97
C ASN A 63 -4.23 -3.65 -14.06
N SER A 64 -4.35 -2.76 -13.09
CA SER A 64 -5.45 -2.76 -12.13
C SER A 64 -5.95 -1.35 -11.87
N ASP A 65 -7.24 -1.25 -11.60
CA ASP A 65 -7.91 -0.02 -11.21
C ASP A 65 -8.76 -0.26 -9.97
N ILE A 66 -8.92 0.79 -9.17
CA ILE A 66 -9.83 0.81 -8.02
C ILE A 66 -10.61 2.11 -8.01
N ASN A 67 -11.94 2.01 -7.87
CA ASN A 67 -12.82 3.17 -7.75
C ASN A 67 -12.71 3.77 -6.35
N LEU A 68 -12.08 4.94 -6.23
CA LEU A 68 -11.86 5.59 -4.94
C LEU A 68 -13.16 6.14 -4.31
N ASN A 69 -14.21 6.38 -5.11
CA ASN A 69 -15.51 6.79 -4.58
C ASN A 69 -16.18 5.73 -3.69
N GLU A 70 -15.75 4.46 -3.75
CA GLU A 70 -16.29 3.43 -2.87
C GLU A 70 -15.72 3.48 -1.45
N TYR A 71 -14.62 4.23 -1.24
CA TYR A 71 -13.84 4.19 0.00
C TYR A 71 -13.46 5.58 0.56
N ILE A 72 -13.48 6.62 -0.27
CA ILE A 72 -13.16 7.99 0.11
C ILE A 72 -14.41 8.85 0.01
N GLY A 73 -14.70 9.58 1.07
CA GLY A 73 -15.70 10.65 1.08
C GLY A 73 -15.05 12.00 1.36
N ALA A 74 -15.80 13.06 1.09
CA ALA A 74 -15.44 14.41 1.48
C ALA A 74 -16.53 15.01 2.36
N LYS A 75 -16.15 15.52 3.54
CA LYS A 75 -17.07 16.21 4.44
C LYS A 75 -16.43 17.50 4.92
N ASP A 76 -17.18 18.59 4.81
CA ASP A 76 -16.72 19.94 5.18
C ASP A 76 -15.35 20.28 4.58
N GLY A 77 -15.14 19.89 3.31
CA GLY A 77 -13.91 20.13 2.56
C GLY A 77 -12.77 19.16 2.85
N ILE A 78 -12.96 18.15 3.70
CA ILE A 78 -11.88 17.24 4.13
C ILE A 78 -12.12 15.83 3.58
N LEU A 79 -11.11 15.28 2.89
CA LEU A 79 -11.07 13.89 2.44
C LEU A 79 -10.90 12.94 3.62
N SER A 80 -11.61 11.81 3.61
CA SER A 80 -11.50 10.80 4.64
C SER A 80 -11.82 9.40 4.14
N TRP A 81 -11.07 8.41 4.64
CA TRP A 81 -11.33 7.00 4.45
C TRP A 81 -12.62 6.55 5.14
N GLY A 82 -13.26 5.52 4.58
CA GLY A 82 -14.54 4.98 5.05
C GLY A 82 -15.76 5.82 4.63
N GLY A 83 -15.54 6.94 3.94
CA GLY A 83 -16.58 7.70 3.26
C GLY A 83 -16.86 7.15 1.86
N LYS A 84 -17.73 7.85 1.12
CA LYS A 84 -18.02 7.54 -0.29
C LYS A 84 -18.25 8.82 -1.09
N TYR A 85 -18.12 8.69 -2.41
CA TYR A 85 -18.51 9.70 -3.40
C TYR A 85 -17.83 11.06 -3.22
N PHE A 86 -16.54 11.09 -2.83
CA PHE A 86 -15.82 12.37 -2.68
C PHE A 86 -15.82 13.19 -3.98
N ALA A 87 -15.71 12.54 -5.14
CA ALA A 87 -15.66 13.20 -6.44
C ALA A 87 -16.94 13.98 -6.81
N ASP A 88 -18.07 13.71 -6.13
CA ASP A 88 -19.30 14.50 -6.31
C ASP A 88 -19.17 15.93 -5.77
N THR A 89 -18.23 16.13 -4.83
CA THR A 89 -18.08 17.38 -4.06
C THR A 89 -16.68 17.97 -4.12
N CYS A 90 -15.76 17.32 -4.85
CA CYS A 90 -14.40 17.78 -5.04
C CYS A 90 -14.07 17.93 -6.53
N ASP A 91 -13.22 18.91 -6.83
CA ASP A 91 -12.68 19.20 -8.16
C ASP A 91 -11.14 19.14 -8.09
N ASP A 92 -10.45 19.27 -9.23
CA ASP A 92 -8.98 19.26 -9.32
C ASP A 92 -8.31 18.04 -8.65
N ILE A 93 -8.89 16.86 -8.86
CA ILE A 93 -8.44 15.59 -8.29
C ILE A 93 -7.16 15.13 -9.00
N ALA A 94 -6.08 14.95 -8.24
CA ALA A 94 -4.77 14.61 -8.78
C ALA A 94 -3.90 13.82 -7.78
N LEU A 95 -2.81 13.23 -8.28
CA LEU A 95 -1.75 12.69 -7.42
C LEU A 95 -0.71 13.76 -7.10
N ALA A 96 -0.24 13.74 -5.87
CA ALA A 96 0.94 14.45 -5.43
C ALA A 96 1.85 13.52 -4.63
N GLN A 97 3.11 13.94 -4.46
CA GLN A 97 4.03 13.28 -3.54
C GLN A 97 4.43 14.27 -2.45
N SER A 98 4.31 13.86 -1.19
CA SER A 98 4.81 14.65 -0.07
C SER A 98 6.32 14.88 -0.20
N LEU A 99 6.75 16.14 -0.14
CA LEU A 99 8.18 16.46 -0.20
C LEU A 99 8.95 15.98 1.03
N ALA A 100 8.28 15.91 2.18
CA ALA A 100 8.89 15.58 3.47
C ALA A 100 8.95 14.07 3.71
N THR A 101 7.85 13.36 3.43
CA THR A 101 7.69 11.93 3.76
C THR A 101 7.79 11.02 2.55
N LYS A 102 7.71 11.57 1.33
CA LYS A 102 7.65 10.82 0.05
C LYS A 102 6.41 9.95 -0.14
N GLU A 103 5.43 10.09 0.73
CA GLU A 103 4.12 9.46 0.63
C GLU A 103 3.38 9.90 -0.63
N LEU A 104 2.65 8.96 -1.24
CA LEU A 104 1.77 9.21 -2.38
C LEU A 104 0.40 9.69 -1.87
N LEU A 105 0.03 10.90 -2.28
CA LEU A 105 -1.17 11.58 -1.84
C LEU A 105 -2.18 11.72 -2.99
N LEU A 106 -3.46 11.50 -2.70
CA LEU A 106 -4.56 12.03 -3.49
C LEU A 106 -4.87 13.45 -3.00
N THR A 107 -4.81 14.43 -3.90
CA THR A 107 -5.13 15.82 -3.59
C THR A 107 -6.39 16.24 -4.34
N ALA A 108 -7.23 17.05 -3.71
CA ALA A 108 -8.41 17.62 -4.35
C ALA A 108 -8.82 18.96 -3.71
N GLN A 109 -9.63 19.72 -4.44
CA GLN A 109 -10.32 20.91 -3.94
C GLN A 109 -11.77 20.55 -3.60
N CYS A 110 -12.09 20.45 -2.32
CA CYS A 110 -13.38 19.93 -1.85
C CYS A 110 -14.28 21.05 -1.30
N LYS A 111 -15.57 20.96 -1.60
CA LYS A 111 -16.58 21.92 -1.14
C LYS A 111 -16.79 21.82 0.37
N LYS A 112 -16.89 22.97 1.02
CA LYS A 112 -17.33 23.17 2.41
C LYS A 112 -18.42 24.24 2.49
N ALA A 113 -19.03 24.41 3.66
CA ALA A 113 -20.17 25.31 3.85
C ALA A 113 -19.92 26.76 3.38
N ASP A 114 -18.68 27.25 3.50
CA ASP A 114 -18.29 28.63 3.21
C ASP A 114 -17.30 28.76 2.05
N GLY A 115 -17.11 27.71 1.23
CA GLY A 115 -16.24 27.78 0.05
C GLY A 115 -15.62 26.45 -0.35
N ILE A 116 -14.34 26.50 -0.71
CA ILE A 116 -13.54 25.36 -1.15
C ILE A 116 -12.34 25.23 -0.21
N GLU A 117 -11.99 24.01 0.16
CA GLU A 117 -10.80 23.66 0.93
C GLU A 117 -9.91 22.76 0.08
N GLN A 118 -8.59 22.97 0.14
CA GLN A 118 -7.65 22.02 -0.41
C GLN A 118 -7.45 20.90 0.61
N SER A 119 -7.66 19.65 0.19
CA SER A 119 -7.47 18.48 1.03
C SER A 119 -6.60 17.46 0.33
N ASP A 120 -5.85 16.73 1.13
CA ASP A 120 -5.07 15.59 0.69
C ASP A 120 -5.30 14.39 1.60
N ILE A 121 -5.07 13.20 1.06
CA ILE A 121 -5.15 11.95 1.81
C ILE A 121 -4.09 10.99 1.27
N GLU A 122 -3.40 10.30 2.17
CA GLU A 122 -2.33 9.37 1.83
C GLU A 122 -2.94 8.02 1.39
N LEU A 123 -2.54 7.56 0.21
CA LEU A 123 -3.16 6.41 -0.48
C LEU A 123 -2.63 5.07 0.03
N ASP A 124 -1.35 5.02 0.40
CA ASP A 124 -0.71 3.80 0.89
C ASP A 124 -1.19 3.40 2.29
N ALA A 125 -1.98 4.21 3.01
CA ALA A 125 -2.59 3.81 4.28
C ALA A 125 -3.62 2.70 4.12
N HIS A 126 -4.28 2.63 2.96
CA HIS A 126 -5.46 1.77 2.78
C HIS A 126 -5.55 1.12 1.39
N ILE A 127 -4.64 1.40 0.46
CA ILE A 127 -4.61 0.72 -0.83
C ILE A 127 -3.40 -0.21 -0.87
N ALA A 128 -3.68 -1.49 -1.06
CA ALA A 128 -2.69 -2.54 -1.21
C ALA A 128 -2.68 -3.08 -2.64
N ASN A 129 -1.56 -3.70 -3.01
CA ASN A 129 -1.49 -4.58 -4.17
C ASN A 129 -1.57 -6.04 -3.70
N ILE A 130 -2.64 -6.74 -4.09
CA ILE A 130 -2.87 -8.15 -3.78
C ILE A 130 -2.83 -8.95 -5.09
N ASP A 131 -1.70 -9.64 -5.33
CA ASP A 131 -1.47 -10.45 -6.54
C ASP A 131 -1.76 -9.72 -7.87
N GLY A 132 -1.32 -8.46 -7.96
CA GLY A 132 -1.53 -7.59 -9.12
C GLY A 132 -2.84 -6.81 -9.11
N SER A 133 -3.68 -6.96 -8.09
CA SER A 133 -4.96 -6.25 -7.96
C SER A 133 -4.92 -5.19 -6.85
N LEU A 134 -5.23 -3.93 -7.21
CA LEU A 134 -5.46 -2.85 -6.25
C LEU A 134 -6.66 -3.18 -5.38
N THR A 135 -6.46 -3.19 -4.06
CA THR A 135 -7.45 -3.61 -3.07
C THR A 135 -7.47 -2.65 -1.89
N TYR A 136 -8.66 -2.36 -1.36
CA TYR A 136 -8.81 -1.59 -0.13
C TYR A 136 -8.63 -2.51 1.10
N GLU A 137 -7.75 -2.13 2.03
CA GLU A 137 -7.44 -2.84 3.30
C GLU A 137 -7.51 -1.90 4.51
#